data_AF-A0A2V9LW75-F1
#
_entry.id   AF-A0A2V9LW75-F1
#
_cell.length_a   1.000
_cell.length_b   1.000
_cell.length_c   1.000
_cell.angle_alpha   90.00
_cell.angle_beta   90.00
_cell.angle_gamma   90.00
#
_symmetry.space_group_name_H-M   'P 1'
#
loop_
_entity.id
_entity.type
_entity.pdbx_description
1 polymer ?
#
loop_
_entity_poly.entity_id
_entity_poly.type
_entity_poly.pdbx_seq_one_letter_code
_entity_poly.pdbx_strand_id
1 'polypeptide(L)' 'MPSLNIRELRDTRRLKAWLRSGKTVELRERNLVIARIVPHGRPRKQRAYPDFAALRREILGRRVLPGADLLIQERGRF' A
#
# COMPACT_ATOMS: atom_id res chain seq x y z
N MET A 1 10.04 2.47 15.79
CA MET A 1 9.66 3.42 14.71
C MET A 1 9.12 4.68 15.36
N PRO A 2 9.50 5.89 14.94
CA PRO A 2 8.95 7.12 15.50
C PRO A 2 7.45 7.24 15.20
N SER A 3 6.66 7.61 16.19
CA SER A 3 5.22 7.88 16.07
C SER A 3 4.93 9.32 16.46
N LEU A 4 3.94 9.92 15.82
CA LEU A 4 3.57 11.31 16.05
C LEU A 4 2.05 11.45 15.99
N ASN A 5 1.47 12.21 16.90
CA ASN A 5 0.03 12.48 16.94
C ASN A 5 -0.33 13.59 15.94
N ILE A 6 -1.52 13.57 15.33
CA ILE A 6 -2.00 14.67 14.46
C ILE A 6 -1.76 16.06 15.08
N ARG A 7 -1.99 16.21 16.39
CA ARG A 7 -1.80 17.51 17.07
C ARG A 7 -0.36 18.02 17.00
N GLU A 8 0.60 17.10 17.00
CA GLU A 8 2.03 17.40 16.93
C GLU A 8 2.49 17.70 15.50
N LEU A 9 1.68 17.43 14.46
CA LEU A 9 2.02 17.78 13.07
C LEU A 9 2.15 19.29 12.85
N ARG A 10 1.57 20.10 13.75
CA ARG A 10 1.75 21.56 13.75
C ARG A 10 3.22 21.94 13.92
N ASP A 11 4.00 21.21 14.71
CA ASP A 11 5.45 21.40 14.78
C ASP A 11 6.17 20.51 13.76
N THR A 12 6.46 21.11 12.60
CA THR A 12 7.09 20.40 11.49
C THR A 12 8.59 20.19 11.66
N ARG A 13 9.26 20.80 12.66
CA ARG A 13 10.73 20.71 12.79
C ARG A 13 11.20 19.28 13.05
N ARG A 14 10.55 18.63 14.02
CA ARG A 14 10.85 17.25 14.42
C ARG A 14 10.52 16.25 13.31
N LEU A 15 9.38 16.45 12.64
CA LEU A 15 8.98 15.64 11.49
C LEU A 15 9.98 15.74 10.33
N LYS A 16 10.40 16.97 9.97
CA LYS A 16 11.39 17.20 8.90
C LYS A 16 12.73 16.52 9.22
N ALA A 17 13.19 16.58 10.47
CA ALA A 17 14.41 15.90 10.89
C ALA A 17 14.32 14.37 10.70
N TRP A 18 13.20 13.76 11.08
CA TRP A 18 12.99 12.32 10.89
C TRP A 18 12.89 11.92 9.42
N LEU A 19 12.15 12.68 8.61
CA LEU A 19 12.01 12.40 7.18
C LEU A 19 13.35 12.55 6.45
N ARG A 20 14.14 13.59 6.76
CA ARG A 20 15.50 13.76 6.20
C ARG A 20 16.45 12.63 6.61
N SER A 21 16.27 12.08 7.82
CA SER A 21 17.03 10.90 8.27
C SER A 21 16.58 9.58 7.63
N GLY A 22 15.62 9.60 6.70
CA GLY A 22 15.12 8.39 6.03
C GLY A 22 14.20 7.51 6.88
N LYS A 23 13.75 8.00 8.05
CA LYS A 23 12.87 7.25 8.95
C LYS A 23 11.41 7.39 8.51
N THR A 24 10.69 6.25 8.50
CA THR A 24 9.23 6.25 8.37
C THR A 24 8.60 6.62 9.70
N VAL A 25 7.65 7.56 9.65
CA VAL A 25 6.94 8.07 10.82
C VAL A 25 5.51 7.56 10.78
N GLU A 26 5.03 7.00 11.89
CA GLU A 26 3.62 6.63 12.02
C GLU A 26 2.81 7.84 12.49
N LEU A 27 1.73 8.14 11.79
CA LEU A 27 0.77 9.15 12.20
C LEU A 27 -0.33 8.49 13.02
N ARG A 28 -0.54 9.00 14.23
CA ARG A 28 -1.54 8.50 15.16
C ARG A 28 -2.60 9.54 15.46
N GLU A 29 -3.82 9.06 15.67
CA GLU A 29 -4.87 9.82 16.32
C GLU A 29 -5.24 9.12 17.62
N ARG A 30 -4.99 9.79 18.75
CA ARG A 30 -5.10 9.18 20.08
C ARG A 30 -4.23 7.91 20.13
N ASN A 31 -4.86 6.74 20.25
CA ASN A 31 -4.19 5.44 20.28
C ASN A 31 -4.26 4.67 18.94
N LEU A 32 -4.86 5.23 17.88
CA LEU A 32 -5.01 4.56 16.60
C LEU A 32 -3.96 5.04 15.61
N VAL A 33 -3.36 4.11 14.86
CA VAL A 33 -2.48 4.44 13.73
C VAL A 33 -3.36 4.68 12.51
N ILE A 34 -3.33 5.90 11.97
CA ILE A 34 -4.17 6.29 10.83
C ILE A 34 -3.39 6.30 9.52
N ALA A 35 -2.09 6.58 9.55
CA ALA A 35 -1.26 6.66 8.36
C ALA A 35 0.22 6.47 8.67
N ARG A 36 1.04 6.32 7.62
CA ARG A 36 2.49 6.28 7.71
C ARG A 36 3.09 7.24 6.69
N ILE A 37 3.95 8.14 7.13
CA ILE A 37 4.68 9.06 6.28
C ILE A 37 6.01 8.40 5.91
N VAL A 38 6.18 8.10 4.63
CA VAL A 38 7.39 7.47 4.08
C VAL A 38 8.20 8.54 3.34
N PRO A 39 9.50 8.70 3.65
CA PRO A 39 10.33 9.68 2.96
C PRO A 39 10.53 9.33 1.48
N HIS A 40 10.56 10.36 0.64
CA HIS A 40 10.84 10.23 -0.79
C HIS A 40 12.23 9.62 -1.02
N GLY A 41 12.37 8.74 -2.00
CA GLY A 41 13.64 8.07 -2.31
C GLY A 41 13.98 6.87 -1.43
N ARG A 42 13.13 6.50 -0.45
CA ARG A 42 13.27 5.20 0.20
C ARG A 42 12.96 4.12 -0.84
N PRO A 43 13.90 3.24 -1.19
CA PRO A 43 13.61 2.16 -2.13
C PRO A 43 12.47 1.36 -1.53
N ARG A 44 11.31 1.32 -2.21
CA ARG A 44 10.33 0.27 -1.93
C ARG A 44 11.13 -1.01 -2.06
N LYS A 45 11.17 -1.84 -1.01
CA LYS A 45 11.67 -3.21 -1.14
C LYS A 45 11.01 -3.74 -2.40
N GLN A 46 11.80 -3.98 -3.46
CA GLN A 46 11.31 -4.62 -4.65
C GLN A 46 10.73 -5.93 -4.16
N ARG A 47 9.39 -6.01 -4.12
CA ARG A 47 8.76 -7.28 -3.88
C ARG A 47 9.10 -8.10 -5.10
N ALA A 48 9.65 -9.29 -4.87
CA ALA A 48 9.82 -10.25 -5.93
C ALA A 48 8.50 -10.33 -6.70
N TYR A 49 8.61 -10.27 -8.02
CA TYR A 49 7.45 -10.37 -8.87
C TYR A 49 6.74 -11.69 -8.55
N PRO A 50 5.44 -11.68 -8.23
CA PRO A 50 4.78 -12.91 -7.83
C PRO A 50 4.71 -13.86 -9.01
N ASP A 51 4.78 -15.16 -8.74
CA ASP A 51 4.49 -16.18 -9.75
C ASP A 51 3.00 -16.13 -10.10
N PHE A 52 2.68 -15.47 -11.20
CA PHE A 52 1.31 -15.36 -11.68
C PHE A 52 0.71 -16.69 -12.12
N ALA A 53 1.52 -17.66 -12.55
CA ALA A 53 1.03 -18.97 -12.91
C ALA A 53 0.60 -19.75 -11.66
N ALA A 54 1.37 -19.66 -10.57
CA ALA A 54 1.00 -20.20 -9.27
C ALA A 54 -0.26 -19.52 -8.72
N LEU A 55 -0.29 -18.18 -8.67
CA LEU A 55 -1.47 -17.41 -8.22
C LEU A 55 -2.72 -17.73 -9.03
N ARG A 56 -2.59 -17.86 -10.36
CA ARG A 56 -3.69 -18.24 -11.23
C ARG A 56 -4.23 -19.63 -10.86
N ARG A 57 -3.36 -20.61 -10.62
CA ARG A 57 -3.80 -21.97 -10.23
C ARG A 57 -4.44 -21.99 -8.84
N GLU A 58 -3.96 -21.16 -7.92
CA GLU A 58 -4.54 -21.05 -6.58
C GLU A 58 -5.94 -20.42 -6.63
N ILE A 59 -6.09 -19.30 -7.35
CA ILE A 59 -7.34 -18.53 -7.40
C ILE A 59 -8.37 -19.17 -8.33
N LEU A 60 -7.95 -19.63 -9.51
CA LEU A 60 -8.83 -20.11 -10.58
C LEU A 60 -8.81 -21.63 -10.72
N GLY A 61 -7.96 -22.34 -9.98
CA GLY A 61 -7.83 -23.79 -10.08
C GLY A 61 -7.40 -24.22 -11.49
N ARG A 62 -8.10 -25.23 -12.01
CA ARG A 62 -7.94 -25.73 -13.39
C ARG A 62 -8.88 -25.04 -14.39
N ARG A 63 -9.67 -24.05 -13.95
CA ARG A 63 -10.65 -23.37 -14.81
C ARG A 63 -9.91 -22.33 -15.66
N VAL A 64 -10.01 -22.47 -16.98
CA VAL A 64 -9.60 -21.43 -17.92
C VAL A 64 -10.83 -20.55 -18.13
N LEU A 65 -10.87 -19.39 -17.48
CA LEU A 65 -11.88 -18.38 -17.76
C LEU A 65 -11.42 -17.56 -18.99
N PRO A 66 -12.19 -17.54 -20.08
CA PRO A 66 -11.94 -16.60 -21.16
C PRO A 66 -12.25 -15.21 -20.62
N GLY A 67 -11.21 -14.40 -20.35
CA GLY A 67 -11.38 -13.07 -19.76
C GLY A 67 -12.30 -12.13 -20.58
N ALA A 68 -12.45 -12.41 -21.88
CA ALA A 68 -13.35 -11.69 -22.78
C ALA A 68 -14.84 -11.97 -22.46
N ASP A 69 -15.22 -13.21 -22.14
CA ASP A 69 -16.63 -13.57 -21.92
C ASP A 69 -17.20 -12.96 -20.63
N LEU A 70 -16.38 -12.81 -19.59
CA LEU A 70 -16.77 -12.17 -18.33
C LEU A 70 -16.99 -10.66 -18.49
N LEU A 71 -16.14 -9.98 -19.27
CA LEU A 71 -16.28 -8.56 -19.57
C LEU A 71 -17.50 -8.25 -20.44
N ILE A 72 -17.86 -9.17 -21.35
CA ILE A 72 -19.07 -9.06 -22.19
C ILE A 72 -20.33 -9.19 -21.34
N GLN A 73 -20.37 -10.13 -20.38
CA GLN A 73 -21.51 -10.28 -19.46
C GLN A 73 -21.71 -9.08 -18.53
N GLU A 74 -20.65 -8.42 -18.07
CA GLU A 74 -20.78 -7.20 -17.25
C GLU A 74 -21.19 -5.98 -18.07
N ARG A 75 -20.67 -5.81 -19.29
CA ARG A 75 -20.99 -4.65 -20.15
C ARG A 75 -22.36 -4.72 -20.82
N GLY A 76 -23.01 -5.89 -20.85
CA GLY A 76 -24.37 -6.05 -21.38
C GLY A 76 -25.49 -5.63 -20.42
N ARG A 77 -25.16 -5.19 -19.19
CA ARG A 77 -26.11 -4.63 -18.23
C ARG A 77 -26.12 -3.10 -18.31
N PHE A 78 -26.76 -2.56 -19.35
CA PHE A 78 -27.21 -1.17 -19.39
C PHE A 78 -28.68 -1.13 -19.81
#